data_AF-A0A4R5G3V5-F1
#
_entry.id   AF-A0A4R5G3V5-F1
#
_cell.length_a   1.000
_cell.length_b   1.000
_cell.length_c   1.000
_cell.angle_alpha   90.00
_cell.angle_beta   90.00
_cell.angle_gamma   90.00
#
_symmetry.space_group_name_H-M   'P 1'
#
loop_
_entity.id
_entity.type
_entity.pdbx_description
1 polymer ?
#
loop_
_entity_poly.entity_id
_entity_poly.type
_entity_poly.pdbx_seq_one_letter_code
_entity_poly.pdbx_strand_id
1 'polypeptide(L)'
;MVKINANGKEITLLSTNTDYVSLTDIAKYRNPDTPADIIKNWMRSRNTIEFLGAWEKINNENFKLVEFDQFRSEAGLNGFVLSPQKWIKETNAIGITSQSGRYGGTFAHSDIAFEFASWLSPEFKLYIIQDYQRLKQEEAYKNQLDWQVNRYISKLNYTIQTDAIKENIVPTLQPHQISFAYSSEADLVNVALFGMTAKEFKKAYPDKEGNQRDNATIEQLLVLNNLQSLNAEMIKQGLSQSNRLTELNRIAKEQLDVLYKNNQNALDSLKRLSDK
;
A
#
# COMPACT_ATOMS: atom_id res chain seq x y z
N MET A 1 2.70 -12.99 2.79
CA MET A 1 2.05 -13.19 1.48
C MET A 1 0.57 -12.94 1.67
N VAL A 2 -0.04 -12.10 0.83
CA VAL A 2 -1.49 -11.90 0.85
C VAL A 2 -2.13 -13.10 0.16
N LYS A 3 -3.22 -13.64 0.69
CA LYS A 3 -3.89 -14.82 0.14
C LYS A 3 -5.39 -14.58 0.07
N ILE A 4 -6.02 -15.10 -0.97
CA ILE A 4 -7.47 -15.23 -1.07
C ILE A 4 -7.86 -16.70 -0.95
N ASN A 5 -9.07 -17.00 -0.49
CA ASN A 5 -9.54 -18.36 -0.28
C ASN A 5 -10.71 -18.68 -1.20
N ALA A 6 -10.42 -19.14 -2.42
CA ALA A 6 -11.44 -19.51 -3.38
C ALA A 6 -11.90 -20.96 -3.12
N ASN A 7 -13.09 -21.14 -2.56
CA ASN A 7 -13.70 -22.45 -2.30
C ASN A 7 -12.80 -23.43 -1.51
N GLY A 8 -12.19 -22.96 -0.42
CA GLY A 8 -11.30 -23.77 0.42
C GLY A 8 -9.88 -23.92 -0.15
N LYS A 9 -9.53 -23.22 -1.24
CA LYS A 9 -8.19 -23.20 -1.83
C LYS A 9 -7.54 -21.84 -1.66
N GLU A 10 -6.38 -21.83 -1.03
CA GLU A 10 -5.57 -20.64 -0.91
C GLU A 10 -4.89 -20.30 -2.23
N ILE A 11 -5.07 -19.07 -2.68
CA ILE A 11 -4.40 -18.51 -3.85
C ILE A 11 -3.57 -17.32 -3.40
N THR A 12 -2.28 -17.39 -3.70
CA THR A 12 -1.33 -16.36 -3.31
C THR A 12 -1.42 -15.14 -4.22
N LEU A 13 -1.41 -13.95 -3.62
CA LEU A 13 -1.22 -12.68 -4.30
C LEU A 13 0.21 -12.19 -4.05
N LEU A 14 0.81 -11.53 -5.04
CA LEU A 14 2.15 -10.97 -4.91
C LEU A 14 2.14 -9.88 -3.84
N SER A 15 3.01 -9.97 -2.84
CA SER A 15 3.00 -9.03 -1.70
C SER A 15 3.39 -7.61 -2.06
N THR A 16 4.18 -7.44 -3.12
CA THR A 16 4.60 -6.11 -3.62
C THR A 16 3.52 -5.45 -4.47
N ASN A 17 2.61 -6.24 -5.06
CA ASN A 17 1.50 -5.75 -5.86
C ASN A 17 0.35 -6.77 -5.81
N THR A 18 -0.68 -6.47 -5.01
CA THR A 18 -1.83 -7.36 -4.81
C THR A 18 -2.70 -7.49 -6.06
N ASP A 19 -2.41 -6.79 -7.15
CA ASP A 19 -3.06 -7.00 -8.46
C ASP A 19 -2.55 -8.25 -9.17
N TYR A 20 -1.44 -8.86 -8.72
CA TYR A 20 -0.89 -10.08 -9.32
C TYR A 20 -1.28 -11.32 -8.53
N VAL A 21 -1.97 -12.24 -9.20
CA VAL A 21 -2.52 -13.47 -8.64
C VAL A 21 -1.72 -14.68 -9.15
N SER A 22 -1.46 -15.64 -8.26
CA SER A 22 -0.70 -16.85 -8.57
C SER A 22 -1.47 -17.77 -9.54
N LEU A 23 -1.06 -17.78 -10.80
CA LEU A 23 -1.53 -18.77 -11.78
C LEU A 23 -1.15 -20.18 -11.36
N THR A 24 -0.01 -20.34 -10.69
CA THR A 24 0.44 -21.65 -10.19
C THR A 24 -0.53 -22.21 -9.15
N ASP A 25 -1.02 -21.39 -8.21
CA ASP A 25 -1.99 -21.85 -7.22
C ASP A 25 -3.37 -22.12 -7.84
N ILE A 26 -3.79 -21.32 -8.82
CA ILE A 26 -5.00 -21.59 -9.61
C ILE A 26 -4.85 -22.91 -10.37
N ALA A 27 -3.70 -23.18 -11.00
CA ALA A 27 -3.45 -24.41 -11.76
C ALA A 27 -3.47 -25.67 -10.88
N LYS A 28 -3.00 -25.58 -9.63
CA LYS A 28 -3.05 -26.68 -8.65
C LYS A 28 -4.48 -27.14 -8.34
N TYR A 29 -5.49 -26.30 -8.59
CA TYR A 29 -6.89 -26.73 -8.50
C TYR A 29 -7.19 -27.91 -9.43
N ARG A 30 -6.55 -27.94 -10.61
CA ARG A 30 -6.74 -28.99 -11.62
C ARG A 30 -5.70 -30.10 -11.52
N ASN A 31 -4.43 -29.74 -11.37
CA ASN A 31 -3.33 -30.71 -11.24
C ASN A 31 -2.27 -30.17 -10.26
N PRO A 32 -2.25 -30.68 -9.02
CA PRO A 32 -1.26 -30.29 -8.01
C PRO A 32 0.19 -30.66 -8.38
N ASP A 33 0.38 -31.76 -9.12
CA ASP A 33 1.70 -32.33 -9.40
C ASP A 33 2.44 -31.57 -10.51
N THR A 34 1.71 -31.13 -11.54
CA THR A 34 2.29 -30.44 -12.72
C THR A 34 1.56 -29.14 -13.09
N PRO A 35 1.42 -28.16 -12.17
CA PRO A 35 0.69 -26.92 -12.43
C PRO A 35 1.31 -26.07 -13.55
N ALA A 36 2.63 -26.14 -13.73
CA ALA A 36 3.33 -25.42 -14.79
C ALA A 36 2.90 -25.87 -16.20
N ASP A 37 2.54 -27.15 -16.38
CA ASP A 37 2.12 -27.68 -17.66
C ASP A 37 0.68 -27.28 -18.01
N ILE A 38 -0.18 -27.10 -17.00
CA ILE A 38 -1.52 -26.50 -17.19
C ILE A 38 -1.40 -25.07 -17.74
N ILE A 39 -0.50 -24.26 -17.18
CA ILE A 39 -0.26 -22.88 -17.63
C ILE A 39 0.30 -22.87 -19.06
N LYS A 40 1.28 -23.74 -19.36
CA LYS A 40 1.80 -23.88 -20.75
C LYS A 40 0.69 -24.27 -21.72
N ASN A 41 -0.17 -25.22 -21.36
CA ASN A 41 -1.28 -25.67 -22.21
C ASN A 41 -2.26 -24.53 -22.50
N TRP A 42 -2.59 -23.72 -21.50
CA TRP A 42 -3.42 -22.54 -21.69
C TRP A 42 -2.82 -21.54 -22.68
N MET A 43 -1.51 -21.28 -22.59
CA MET A 43 -0.80 -20.34 -23.46
C MET A 43 -0.60 -20.83 -24.90
N ARG A 44 -0.95 -22.09 -25.23
CA ARG A 44 -0.90 -22.60 -26.62
C ARG A 44 -2.09 -22.14 -27.46
N SER A 45 -3.19 -21.76 -26.82
CA SER A 45 -4.40 -21.33 -27.50
C SER A 45 -4.21 -19.98 -28.17
N ARG A 46 -4.64 -19.87 -29.43
CA ARG A 46 -4.65 -18.59 -30.16
C ARG A 46 -5.48 -17.54 -29.43
N ASN A 47 -6.63 -17.90 -28.88
CA ASN A 47 -7.47 -16.97 -28.12
C ASN A 47 -6.75 -16.42 -26.89
N THR A 48 -5.97 -17.27 -26.20
CA THR A 48 -5.15 -16.83 -25.07
C THR A 48 -4.09 -15.84 -25.51
N ILE A 49 -3.38 -16.11 -26.61
CA ILE A 49 -2.34 -15.21 -27.12
C ILE A 49 -2.93 -13.87 -27.56
N GLU A 50 -4.07 -13.88 -28.26
CA GLU A 50 -4.79 -12.66 -28.65
C GLU A 50 -5.21 -11.85 -27.42
N PHE A 51 -5.76 -12.52 -26.40
CA PHE A 51 -6.15 -11.87 -25.14
C PHE A 51 -4.94 -11.26 -24.40
N LEU A 52 -3.86 -12.02 -24.24
CA LEU A 52 -2.63 -11.54 -23.61
C LEU A 52 -2.05 -10.35 -24.40
N GLY A 53 -1.96 -10.45 -25.72
CA GLY A 53 -1.49 -9.37 -26.57
C GLY A 53 -2.37 -8.11 -26.51
N ALA A 54 -3.69 -8.27 -26.43
CA ALA A 54 -4.61 -7.15 -26.26
C ALA A 54 -4.41 -6.47 -24.89
N TRP A 55 -4.28 -7.25 -23.82
CA TRP A 55 -4.01 -6.71 -22.48
C TRP A 55 -2.68 -5.95 -22.45
N GLU A 56 -1.62 -6.50 -23.04
CA GLU A 56 -0.31 -5.84 -23.09
C GLU A 56 -0.35 -4.56 -23.94
N LYS A 57 -1.02 -4.54 -25.09
CA LYS A 57 -1.18 -3.32 -25.91
C LYS A 57 -1.85 -2.16 -25.16
N ILE A 58 -2.76 -2.48 -24.24
CA ILE A 58 -3.49 -1.47 -23.46
C ILE A 58 -2.63 -0.97 -22.29
N ASN A 59 -1.81 -1.83 -21.69
CA ASN A 59 -1.19 -1.56 -20.38
C ASN A 59 0.35 -1.46 -20.41
N ASN A 60 1.00 -1.74 -21.54
CA ASN A 60 2.45 -1.85 -21.65
C ASN A 60 3.00 -1.12 -22.88
N GLU A 61 3.55 0.07 -22.67
CA GLU A 61 4.15 0.90 -23.72
C GLU A 61 5.39 0.25 -24.37
N ASN A 62 6.07 -0.65 -23.66
CA ASN A 62 7.29 -1.31 -24.12
C ASN A 62 7.04 -2.68 -24.76
N PHE A 63 5.78 -3.03 -25.01
CA PHE A 63 5.38 -4.31 -25.58
C PHE A 63 5.86 -4.47 -27.02
N LYS A 64 6.52 -5.59 -27.32
CA LYS A 64 7.10 -5.83 -28.64
C LYS A 64 6.10 -6.53 -29.57
N LEU A 65 5.51 -5.73 -30.46
CA LEU A 65 4.44 -6.15 -31.37
C LEU A 65 4.88 -7.18 -32.42
N VAL A 66 6.14 -7.13 -32.88
CA VAL A 66 6.64 -8.02 -33.94
C VAL A 66 6.76 -9.46 -33.42
N GLU A 67 7.38 -9.65 -32.27
CA GLU A 67 7.53 -10.94 -31.59
C GLU A 67 6.16 -11.49 -31.17
N PHE A 68 5.24 -10.62 -30.74
CA PHE A 68 3.85 -10.98 -30.50
C PHE A 68 3.17 -11.52 -31.77
N ASP A 69 3.28 -10.82 -32.90
CA ASP A 69 2.66 -11.22 -34.16
C ASP A 69 3.21 -12.57 -34.64
N GLN A 70 4.50 -12.84 -34.40
CA GLN A 70 5.08 -14.15 -34.66
C GLN A 70 4.40 -15.24 -33.82
N PHE A 71 4.31 -15.08 -32.49
CA PHE A 71 3.63 -16.05 -31.64
C PHE A 71 2.15 -16.24 -32.02
N ARG A 72 1.46 -15.16 -32.36
CA ARG A 72 0.07 -15.19 -32.81
C ARG A 72 -0.10 -15.99 -34.11
N SER A 73 0.85 -15.88 -35.03
CA SER A 73 0.83 -16.62 -36.31
C SER A 73 1.13 -18.11 -36.16
N GLU A 74 2.01 -18.47 -35.21
CA GLU A 74 2.38 -19.86 -34.91
C GLU A 74 1.35 -20.57 -34.01
N ALA A 75 0.52 -19.80 -33.29
CA ALA A 75 -0.50 -20.31 -32.37
C ALA A 75 -1.49 -21.24 -33.09
N GLY A 76 -1.73 -22.42 -32.49
CA GLY A 76 -2.60 -23.45 -33.05
C GLY A 76 -1.89 -24.51 -33.89
N LEU A 77 -0.60 -24.34 -34.20
CA LEU A 77 0.20 -25.43 -34.76
C LEU A 77 0.44 -26.53 -33.71
N ASN A 78 0.41 -27.80 -34.11
CA ASN A 78 0.60 -28.93 -33.19
C ASN A 78 1.94 -28.88 -32.45
N GLY A 79 2.99 -28.36 -33.10
CA GLY A 79 4.32 -28.18 -32.51
C GLY A 79 4.51 -26.89 -31.72
N PHE A 80 3.50 -26.01 -31.67
CA PHE A 80 3.63 -24.73 -30.98
C PHE A 80 3.67 -24.90 -29.47
N VAL A 81 4.71 -24.33 -28.86
CA VAL A 81 4.94 -24.31 -27.41
C VAL A 81 5.38 -22.92 -26.99
N LEU A 82 4.66 -22.36 -26.02
CA LEU A 82 4.94 -21.07 -25.41
C LEU A 82 4.92 -21.22 -23.88
N SER A 83 6.03 -20.87 -23.23
CA SER A 83 6.09 -20.79 -21.77
C SER A 83 5.92 -19.34 -21.32
N PRO A 84 5.46 -19.12 -20.07
CA PRO A 84 5.41 -17.77 -19.48
C PRO A 84 6.74 -17.02 -19.60
N GLN A 85 7.86 -17.68 -19.29
CA GLN A 85 9.19 -17.08 -19.37
C GLN A 85 9.59 -16.70 -20.81
N LYS A 86 9.24 -17.53 -21.80
CA LYS A 86 9.49 -17.21 -23.22
C LYS A 86 8.65 -16.02 -23.67
N TRP A 87 7.36 -15.98 -23.31
CA TRP A 87 6.49 -14.84 -23.59
C TRP A 87 7.06 -13.55 -23.01
N ILE A 88 7.35 -13.51 -21.71
CA ILE A 88 7.92 -12.34 -21.02
C ILE A 88 9.19 -11.85 -21.71
N LYS A 89 10.14 -12.77 -21.95
CA LYS A 89 11.46 -12.42 -22.49
C LYS A 89 11.38 -11.86 -23.91
N GLU A 90 10.60 -12.51 -24.78
CA GLU A 90 10.59 -12.17 -26.20
C GLU A 90 9.69 -10.95 -26.47
N THR A 91 8.61 -10.74 -25.70
CA THR A 91 7.66 -9.63 -25.95
C THR A 91 7.77 -8.45 -24.99
N ASN A 92 8.66 -8.50 -23.99
CA ASN A 92 8.67 -7.56 -22.85
C ASN A 92 7.32 -7.50 -22.09
N ALA A 93 6.57 -8.60 -22.06
CA ALA A 93 5.28 -8.63 -21.38
C ALA A 93 5.43 -8.36 -19.88
N ILE A 94 4.53 -7.53 -19.33
CA ILE A 94 4.50 -7.19 -17.90
C ILE A 94 3.34 -7.87 -17.17
N GLY A 95 2.27 -8.24 -17.89
CA GLY A 95 1.06 -8.81 -17.32
C GLY A 95 1.23 -10.21 -16.73
N ILE A 96 2.32 -10.90 -17.07
CA ILE A 96 2.72 -12.17 -16.46
C ILE A 96 4.13 -12.01 -15.90
N THR A 97 4.37 -12.54 -14.70
CA THR A 97 5.70 -12.68 -14.10
C THR A 97 5.93 -14.13 -13.69
N SER A 98 7.15 -14.64 -13.91
CA SER A 98 7.47 -16.04 -13.65
C SER A 98 8.87 -16.16 -13.07
N GLN A 99 8.96 -16.69 -11.85
CA GLN A 99 10.22 -16.92 -11.16
C GLN A 99 10.41 -18.41 -10.89
N SER A 100 11.63 -18.90 -11.08
CA SER A 100 12.03 -20.27 -10.74
C SER A 100 12.51 -20.35 -9.28
N GLY A 101 12.37 -21.52 -8.65
CA GLY A 101 12.94 -21.80 -7.32
C GLY A 101 11.89 -22.18 -6.26
N ARG A 102 12.36 -22.41 -5.02
CA ARG A 102 11.54 -22.91 -3.90
C ARG A 102 10.35 -22.01 -3.53
N TYR A 103 10.49 -20.71 -3.76
CA TYR A 103 9.43 -19.70 -3.60
C TYR A 103 9.00 -19.09 -4.94
N GLY A 104 9.39 -19.75 -6.04
CA GLY A 104 9.02 -19.36 -7.39
C GLY A 104 7.57 -19.72 -7.71
N GLY A 105 7.11 -19.25 -8.86
CA GLY A 105 5.75 -19.40 -9.31
C GLY A 105 5.50 -18.49 -10.51
N THR A 106 4.38 -18.72 -11.18
CA THR A 106 3.89 -17.83 -12.23
C THR A 106 2.71 -17.04 -11.68
N PHE A 107 2.81 -15.73 -11.74
CA PHE A 107 1.77 -14.79 -11.35
C PHE A 107 1.35 -13.99 -12.58
N ALA A 108 0.11 -13.53 -12.59
CA ALA A 108 -0.37 -12.62 -13.63
C ALA A 108 -1.28 -11.56 -13.03
N HIS A 109 -1.40 -10.44 -13.73
CA HIS A 109 -2.39 -9.42 -13.40
C HIS A 109 -3.78 -10.04 -13.25
N SER A 110 -4.60 -9.50 -12.35
CA SER A 110 -5.91 -10.04 -11.98
C SER A 110 -6.81 -10.35 -13.18
N ASP A 111 -6.89 -9.46 -14.17
CA ASP A 111 -7.64 -9.71 -15.42
C ASP A 111 -7.17 -10.98 -16.14
N ILE A 112 -5.85 -11.15 -16.26
CA ILE A 112 -5.22 -12.30 -16.92
C ILE A 112 -5.43 -13.57 -16.08
N ALA A 113 -5.34 -13.46 -14.76
CA ALA A 113 -5.61 -14.57 -13.86
C ALA A 113 -7.08 -15.01 -13.89
N PHE A 114 -8.02 -14.07 -14.03
CA PHE A 114 -9.44 -14.38 -14.18
C PHE A 114 -9.74 -15.04 -15.52
N GLU A 115 -9.05 -14.65 -16.59
CA GLU A 115 -9.16 -15.33 -17.88
C GLU A 115 -8.60 -16.76 -17.82
N PHE A 116 -7.44 -16.94 -17.17
CA PHE A 116 -6.91 -18.28 -16.92
C PHE A 116 -7.86 -19.14 -16.09
N ALA A 117 -8.43 -18.59 -15.02
CA ALA A 117 -9.42 -19.28 -14.21
C ALA A 117 -10.68 -19.62 -15.03
N SER A 118 -11.12 -18.73 -15.92
CA SER A 118 -12.23 -18.95 -16.84
C SER A 118 -12.00 -20.15 -17.76
N TRP A 119 -10.79 -20.24 -18.32
CA TRP A 119 -10.37 -21.37 -19.15
C TRP A 119 -10.30 -22.68 -18.36
N LEU A 120 -9.91 -22.60 -17.08
CA LEU A 120 -9.75 -23.78 -16.22
C LEU A 120 -11.11 -24.31 -15.71
N SER A 121 -11.96 -23.44 -15.20
CA SER A 121 -13.29 -23.75 -14.66
C SER A 121 -14.11 -22.47 -14.49
N PRO A 122 -15.26 -22.34 -15.20
CA PRO A 122 -16.16 -21.19 -15.02
C PRO A 122 -16.65 -21.02 -13.59
N GLU A 123 -16.88 -22.12 -12.86
CA GLU A 123 -17.26 -22.10 -11.45
C GLU A 123 -16.14 -21.56 -10.56
N PHE A 124 -14.92 -22.09 -10.73
CA PHE A 124 -13.77 -21.66 -9.93
C PHE A 124 -13.43 -20.18 -10.14
N LYS A 125 -13.62 -19.69 -11.38
CA LYS A 125 -13.50 -18.26 -11.70
C LYS A 125 -14.41 -17.39 -10.82
N LEU A 126 -15.66 -17.79 -10.58
CA LEU A 126 -16.60 -17.01 -9.77
C LEU A 126 -16.11 -16.88 -8.32
N TYR A 127 -15.60 -17.95 -7.74
CA TYR A 127 -15.02 -17.92 -6.39
C TYR A 127 -13.81 -16.98 -6.32
N ILE A 128 -12.90 -17.05 -7.30
CA ILE A 128 -11.72 -16.18 -7.36
C ILE A 128 -12.13 -14.70 -7.48
N ILE A 129 -13.09 -14.39 -8.37
CA ILE A 129 -13.58 -13.02 -8.55
C ILE A 129 -14.18 -12.51 -7.25
N GLN A 130 -15.04 -13.29 -6.60
CA GLN A 130 -15.72 -12.89 -5.37
C GLN A 130 -14.74 -12.59 -4.24
N ASP A 131 -13.77 -13.47 -3.98
CA ASP A 131 -12.81 -13.25 -2.91
C ASP A 131 -11.79 -12.16 -3.22
N TYR A 132 -11.38 -12.02 -4.49
CA TYR A 132 -10.53 -10.91 -4.89
C TYR A 132 -11.25 -9.56 -4.72
N GLN A 133 -12.51 -9.47 -5.16
CA GLN A 133 -13.31 -8.25 -4.98
C GLN A 133 -13.52 -7.92 -3.51
N ARG A 134 -13.81 -8.92 -2.66
CA ARG A 134 -13.92 -8.75 -1.21
C ARG A 134 -12.62 -8.21 -0.62
N LEU A 135 -11.47 -8.77 -0.98
CA LEU A 135 -10.16 -8.28 -0.54
C LEU A 135 -9.94 -6.82 -0.94
N LYS A 136 -10.23 -6.46 -2.19
CA LYS A 136 -10.07 -5.07 -2.68
C LYS A 136 -11.02 -4.09 -1.99
N GLN A 137 -12.23 -4.51 -1.66
CA GLN A 137 -13.17 -3.71 -0.86
C GLN A 137 -12.66 -3.51 0.57
N GLU A 138 -12.12 -4.54 1.20
CA GLU A 138 -11.52 -4.46 2.54
C GLU A 138 -10.29 -3.53 2.54
N GLU A 139 -9.42 -3.61 1.52
CA GLU A 139 -8.28 -2.69 1.33
C GLU A 139 -8.75 -1.25 1.15
N ALA A 140 -9.73 -1.01 0.28
CA ALA A 140 -10.29 0.32 0.05
C ALA A 140 -10.95 0.90 1.30
N TYR A 141 -11.70 0.08 2.03
CA TYR A 141 -12.36 0.49 3.28
C TYR A 141 -11.34 0.87 4.36
N LYS A 142 -10.27 0.07 4.53
CA LYS A 142 -9.18 0.39 5.47
C LYS A 142 -8.52 1.72 5.11
N ASN A 143 -8.16 1.93 3.84
CA ASN A 143 -7.56 3.17 3.39
C ASN A 143 -8.49 4.38 3.62
N GLN A 144 -9.79 4.22 3.39
CA GLN A 144 -10.77 5.26 3.66
C GLN A 144 -10.90 5.56 5.16
N LEU A 145 -10.94 4.52 6.00
CA LEU A 145 -11.03 4.66 7.45
C LEU A 145 -9.79 5.39 7.98
N ASP A 146 -8.60 4.99 7.55
CA ASP A 146 -7.33 5.63 7.93
C ASP A 146 -7.35 7.12 7.56
N TRP A 147 -7.81 7.46 6.35
CA TRP A 147 -7.96 8.84 5.92
C TRP A 147 -8.98 9.64 6.76
N GLN A 148 -10.14 9.04 7.06
CA GLN A 148 -11.17 9.67 7.88
C GLN A 148 -10.71 9.90 9.32
N VAL A 149 -10.03 8.92 9.91
CA VAL A 149 -9.43 9.02 11.25
C VAL A 149 -8.41 10.14 11.29
N ASN A 150 -7.49 10.20 10.31
CA ASN A 150 -6.49 11.27 10.22
C ASN A 150 -7.13 12.66 10.13
N ARG A 151 -8.21 12.80 9.37
CA ARG A 151 -8.94 14.07 9.24
C ARG A 151 -9.69 14.47 10.51
N TYR A 152 -10.35 13.52 11.16
CA TYR A 152 -11.06 13.75 12.42
C TYR A 152 -10.10 14.18 13.53
N ILE A 153 -8.99 13.45 13.69
CA ILE A 153 -7.90 13.76 14.63
C ILE A 153 -7.35 15.17 14.34
N SER A 154 -7.01 15.47 13.09
CA SER A 154 -6.47 16.80 12.70
C SER A 154 -7.44 17.95 12.99
N LYS A 155 -8.75 17.75 12.82
CA LYS A 155 -9.77 18.76 13.13
C LYS A 155 -9.87 19.01 14.63
N LEU A 156 -9.93 17.95 15.43
CA LEU A 156 -10.02 18.03 16.89
C LEU A 156 -8.77 18.71 17.48
N ASN A 157 -7.59 18.40 16.91
CA ASN A 157 -6.31 19.01 17.24
C ASN A 157 -6.28 20.54 17.04
N TYR A 158 -6.80 21.00 15.91
CA TYR A 158 -6.81 22.42 15.60
C TYR A 158 -7.63 23.20 16.63
N THR A 159 -8.78 22.67 17.06
CA THR A 159 -9.63 23.31 18.07
C THR A 159 -8.92 23.41 19.43
N ILE A 160 -8.41 22.32 19.99
CA ILE A 160 -7.74 22.31 21.32
C ILE A 160 -6.56 23.28 21.36
N GLN A 161 -5.72 23.26 20.33
CA GLN A 161 -4.55 24.13 20.25
C GLN A 161 -4.96 25.61 20.09
N THR A 162 -5.96 25.88 19.24
CA THR A 162 -6.45 27.25 19.00
C THR A 162 -7.03 27.85 20.27
N ASP A 163 -7.82 27.09 21.03
CA ASP A 163 -8.46 27.57 22.27
C ASP A 163 -7.41 27.93 23.33
N ALA A 164 -6.41 27.07 23.56
CA ALA A 164 -5.35 27.36 24.55
C ALA A 164 -4.53 28.61 24.18
N ILE A 165 -4.22 28.80 22.90
CA ILE A 165 -3.51 29.99 22.41
C ILE A 165 -4.42 31.22 22.55
N LYS A 166 -5.70 31.11 22.19
CA LYS A 166 -6.67 32.20 22.26
C LYS A 166 -6.90 32.68 23.70
N GLU A 167 -6.94 31.78 24.66
CA GLU A 167 -7.23 32.09 26.06
C GLU A 167 -6.01 32.59 26.83
N ASN A 168 -4.79 32.17 26.48
CA ASN A 168 -3.60 32.41 27.30
C ASN A 168 -2.50 33.25 26.62
N ILE A 169 -2.44 33.28 25.28
CA ILE A 169 -1.39 34.00 24.53
C ILE A 169 -1.98 35.23 23.84
N VAL A 170 -3.04 35.03 23.05
CA VAL A 170 -3.70 36.06 22.23
C VAL A 170 -4.27 37.27 22.99
N PRO A 171 -4.74 37.19 24.26
CA PRO A 171 -5.31 38.35 24.95
C PRO A 171 -4.34 39.54 25.07
N THR A 172 -3.05 39.32 24.82
CA THR A 172 -1.98 40.33 24.91
C THR A 172 -1.48 40.86 23.55
N LEU A 173 -2.02 40.36 22.42
CA LEU A 173 -1.41 40.52 21.09
C LEU A 173 -2.27 41.29 20.08
N GLN A 174 -1.61 41.97 19.13
CA GLN A 174 -2.23 42.64 17.98
C GLN A 174 -2.59 41.65 16.87
N PRO A 175 -3.55 41.96 15.95
CA PRO A 175 -4.06 41.04 14.93
C PRO A 175 -3.00 40.31 14.08
N HIS A 176 -1.92 40.99 13.69
CA HIS A 176 -0.83 40.37 12.93
C HIS A 176 0.04 39.42 13.78
N GLN A 177 0.20 39.73 15.07
CA GLN A 177 0.94 38.90 16.03
C GLN A 177 0.16 37.63 16.39
N ILE A 178 -1.17 37.70 16.36
CA ILE A 178 -2.06 36.54 16.59
C ILE A 178 -1.81 35.44 15.54
N SER A 179 -1.78 35.80 14.25
CA SER A 179 -1.50 34.84 13.16
C SER A 179 -0.11 34.20 13.30
N PHE A 180 0.90 35.01 13.66
CA PHE A 180 2.25 34.52 13.90
C PHE A 180 2.32 33.58 15.11
N ALA A 181 1.62 33.89 16.21
CA ALA A 181 1.57 33.04 17.40
C ALA A 181 0.95 31.66 17.09
N TYR A 182 -0.16 31.61 16.34
CA TYR A 182 -0.76 30.35 15.91
C TYR A 182 0.19 29.51 15.04
N SER A 183 0.85 30.15 14.07
CA SER A 183 1.82 29.47 13.19
C SER A 183 3.04 28.95 13.99
N SER A 184 3.57 29.76 14.90
CA SER A 184 4.72 29.44 15.74
C SER A 184 4.46 28.25 16.67
N GLU A 185 3.28 28.21 17.30
CA GLU A 185 2.90 27.12 18.19
C GLU A 185 2.60 25.82 17.43
N ALA A 186 2.05 25.92 16.21
CA ALA A 186 1.89 24.75 15.35
C ALA A 186 3.24 24.18 14.90
N ASP A 187 4.20 25.04 14.57
CA ASP A 187 5.56 24.66 14.20
C ASP A 187 6.36 24.10 15.38
N LEU A 188 6.13 24.57 16.62
CA LEU A 188 6.78 24.00 17.80
C LEU A 188 6.50 22.50 17.95
N VAL A 189 5.25 22.08 17.79
CA VAL A 189 4.86 20.67 17.87
C VAL A 189 5.43 19.89 16.68
N ASN A 190 5.48 20.50 15.48
CA ASN A 190 6.12 19.89 14.31
C ASN A 190 7.61 19.63 14.56
N VAL A 191 8.34 20.62 15.09
CA VAL A 191 9.75 20.49 15.42
C VAL A 191 9.97 19.47 16.53
N ALA A 192 9.10 19.44 17.54
CA ALA A 192 9.17 18.47 18.63
C ALA A 192 9.11 17.01 18.12
N LEU A 193 8.30 16.73 17.09
CA LEU A 193 8.14 15.38 16.55
C LEU A 193 9.07 15.07 15.37
N PHE A 194 9.11 15.96 14.37
CA PHE A 194 9.77 15.75 13.08
C PHE A 194 11.15 16.40 12.98
N GLY A 195 11.51 17.26 13.94
CA GLY A 195 12.77 18.00 13.92
C GLY A 195 12.81 19.14 12.90
N MET A 196 11.68 19.50 12.28
CA MET A 196 11.60 20.55 11.27
C MET A 196 10.24 21.26 11.27
N THR A 197 10.24 22.51 10.84
CA THR A 197 9.04 23.33 10.59
C THR A 197 8.37 22.95 9.27
N ALA A 198 7.12 23.40 9.07
CA ALA A 198 6.42 23.16 7.81
C ALA A 198 7.15 23.78 6.59
N LYS A 199 7.82 24.93 6.78
CA LYS A 199 8.61 25.57 5.72
C LYS A 199 9.87 24.77 5.38
N GLU A 200 10.57 24.25 6.38
CA GLU A 200 11.75 23.41 6.18
C GLU A 200 11.40 22.10 5.49
N PHE A 201 10.28 21.48 5.85
CA PHE A 201 9.78 20.28 5.17
C PHE A 201 9.56 20.53 3.68
N LYS A 202 8.85 21.60 3.31
CA LYS A 202 8.59 21.93 1.90
C LYS A 202 9.87 22.20 1.10
N LYS A 203 10.90 22.73 1.76
CA LYS A 203 12.22 22.94 1.15
C LYS A 203 13.00 21.63 0.98
N ALA A 204 12.93 20.73 1.97
CA ALA A 204 13.63 19.45 1.95
C ALA A 204 12.97 18.42 1.03
N TYR A 205 11.64 18.51 0.83
CA TYR A 205 10.83 17.55 0.07
C TYR A 205 9.94 18.26 -0.96
N PRO A 206 10.51 18.86 -2.02
CA PRO A 206 9.76 19.66 -2.99
C PRO A 206 8.77 18.82 -3.82
N ASP A 207 9.05 17.54 -4.03
CA ASP A 207 8.24 16.64 -4.86
C ASP A 207 7.10 15.94 -4.09
N LYS A 208 7.00 16.17 -2.78
CA LYS A 208 5.95 15.59 -1.94
C LYS A 208 4.73 16.51 -1.89
N GLU A 209 3.56 15.93 -2.15
CA GLU A 209 2.29 16.64 -2.02
C GLU A 209 1.94 16.84 -0.53
N GLY A 210 1.38 18.01 -0.19
CA GLY A 210 0.97 18.34 1.18
C GLY A 210 2.13 18.79 2.09
N ASN A 211 1.96 18.59 3.39
CA ASN A 211 2.95 18.90 4.43
C ASN A 211 3.43 17.62 5.15
N GLN A 212 4.31 17.77 6.13
CA GLN A 212 4.88 16.65 6.90
C GLN A 212 3.82 15.78 7.59
N ARG A 213 2.68 16.35 8.00
CA ARG A 213 1.58 15.62 8.64
C ARG A 213 0.82 14.77 7.63
N ASP A 214 0.64 15.25 6.41
CA ASP A 214 0.03 14.49 5.31
C ASP A 214 0.90 13.29 4.89
N ASN A 215 2.19 13.36 5.21
CA ASN A 215 3.20 12.34 4.90
C ASN A 215 3.67 11.55 6.14
N ALA A 216 3.01 11.73 7.29
CA ALA A 216 3.38 11.08 8.55
C ALA A 216 2.75 9.68 8.68
N THR A 217 3.37 8.81 9.47
CA THR A 217 2.78 7.51 9.83
C THR A 217 1.64 7.68 10.84
N ILE A 218 0.80 6.65 11.01
CA ILE A 218 -0.28 6.66 12.01
C ILE A 218 0.27 6.84 13.42
N GLU A 219 1.40 6.20 13.74
CA GLU A 219 2.07 6.34 15.04
C GLU A 219 2.53 7.79 15.26
N GLN A 220 3.13 8.41 14.23
CA GLN A 220 3.54 9.81 14.29
C GLN A 220 2.33 10.75 14.47
N LEU A 221 1.23 10.50 13.78
CA LEU A 221 -0.01 11.30 13.94
C LEU A 221 -0.64 11.15 15.32
N LEU A 222 -0.59 9.96 15.90
CA LEU A 222 -1.06 9.69 17.27
C LEU A 222 -0.21 10.45 18.29
N VAL A 223 1.11 10.36 18.18
CA VAL A 223 2.03 11.10 19.04
C VAL A 223 1.83 12.61 18.86
N LEU A 224 1.71 13.09 17.62
CA LEU A 224 1.47 14.50 17.32
C LEU A 224 0.21 15.04 18.03
N ASN A 225 -0.90 14.30 17.98
CA ASN A 225 -2.15 14.65 18.68
C ASN A 225 -1.94 14.80 20.19
N ASN A 226 -1.23 13.85 20.80
CA ASN A 226 -0.95 13.91 22.22
C ASN A 226 -0.03 15.08 22.57
N LEU A 227 1.01 15.35 21.75
CA LEU A 227 1.89 16.50 21.94
C LEU A 227 1.13 17.83 21.85
N GLN A 228 0.13 17.94 20.98
CA GLN A 228 -0.69 19.16 20.90
C GLN A 228 -1.52 19.39 22.16
N SER A 229 -2.10 18.32 22.71
CA SER A 229 -2.86 18.38 23.97
C SER A 229 -1.96 18.75 25.15
N LEU A 230 -0.76 18.16 25.22
CA LEU A 230 0.23 18.50 26.24
C LEU A 230 0.74 19.93 26.08
N ASN A 231 1.02 20.38 24.86
CA ASN A 231 1.46 21.76 24.61
C ASN A 231 0.39 22.77 25.07
N ALA A 232 -0.88 22.50 24.77
CA ALA A 232 -2.01 23.32 25.21
C ALA A 232 -2.08 23.43 26.75
N GLU A 233 -1.88 22.32 27.46
CA GLU A 233 -1.83 22.31 28.91
C GLU A 233 -0.60 23.04 29.47
N MET A 234 0.58 22.83 28.88
CA MET A 234 1.80 23.53 29.26
C MET A 234 1.72 25.05 29.02
N ILE A 235 0.96 25.50 28.00
CA ILE A 235 0.64 26.91 27.78
C ILE A 235 -0.17 27.45 28.96
N LYS A 236 -1.20 26.73 29.40
CA LYS A 236 -2.03 27.13 30.57
C LYS A 236 -1.20 27.20 31.85
N GLN A 237 -0.19 26.35 31.98
CA GLN A 237 0.76 26.36 33.10
C GLN A 237 1.81 27.47 33.02
N GLY A 238 1.80 28.29 31.96
CA GLY A 238 2.74 29.40 31.79
C GLY A 238 4.17 28.97 31.46
N LEU A 239 4.38 27.75 30.96
CA LEU A 239 5.71 27.27 30.60
C LEU A 239 6.25 27.99 29.36
N SER A 240 7.55 28.33 29.40
CA SER A 240 8.22 28.99 28.27
C SER A 240 8.24 28.09 27.02
N GLN A 241 8.22 28.71 25.85
CA GLN A 241 8.23 28.00 24.58
C GLN A 241 9.42 27.03 24.44
N SER A 242 10.60 27.45 24.91
CA SER A 242 11.83 26.63 24.91
C SER A 242 11.67 25.37 25.77
N ASN A 243 11.17 25.52 27.00
CA ASN A 243 10.97 24.39 27.91
C ASN A 243 9.94 23.40 27.37
N ARG A 244 8.85 23.92 26.79
CA ARG A 244 7.81 23.11 26.14
C ARG A 244 8.40 22.29 24.99
N LEU A 245 9.18 22.90 24.10
CA LEU A 245 9.79 22.19 22.98
C LEU A 245 10.68 21.02 23.43
N THR A 246 11.55 21.25 24.42
CA THR A 246 12.43 20.20 24.95
C THR A 246 11.64 19.04 25.53
N GLU A 247 10.63 19.34 26.35
CA GLU A 247 9.82 18.32 27.01
C GLU A 247 8.94 17.55 26.02
N LEU A 248 8.32 18.25 25.07
CA LEU A 248 7.54 17.62 24.01
C LEU A 248 8.40 16.72 23.12
N ASN A 249 9.65 17.10 22.80
CA ASN A 249 10.56 16.23 22.04
C ASN A 249 10.94 14.97 22.83
N ARG A 250 11.16 15.08 24.14
CA ARG A 250 11.42 13.92 25.02
C ARG A 250 10.23 12.95 24.99
N ILE A 251 9.02 13.47 25.22
CA ILE A 251 7.78 12.67 25.22
C ILE A 251 7.54 12.05 23.84
N ALA A 252 7.78 12.79 22.76
CA ALA A 252 7.63 12.30 21.40
C ALA A 252 8.48 11.05 21.14
N LYS A 253 9.77 11.10 21.54
CA LYS A 253 10.71 9.99 21.40
C LYS A 253 10.27 8.76 22.20
N GLU A 254 9.84 8.96 23.44
CA GLU A 254 9.38 7.87 24.31
C GLU A 254 8.13 7.19 23.74
N GLN A 255 7.14 7.97 23.30
CA GLN A 255 5.91 7.41 22.75
C GLN A 255 6.15 6.69 21.42
N LEU A 256 6.97 7.25 20.53
CA LEU A 256 7.32 6.57 19.27
C LEU A 256 8.07 5.26 19.51
N ASP A 257 9.04 5.24 20.45
CA ASP A 257 9.78 4.03 20.79
C ASP A 257 8.86 2.91 21.30
N VAL A 258 7.90 3.26 22.18
CA VAL A 258 6.89 2.31 22.68
C VAL A 258 5.99 1.80 21.54
N LEU A 259 5.47 2.69 20.69
CA LEU A 259 4.58 2.31 19.59
C LEU A 259 5.29 1.40 18.58
N TYR A 260 6.51 1.74 18.19
CA TYR A 260 7.28 0.91 17.26
C TYR A 260 7.66 -0.45 17.85
N LYS A 261 8.08 -0.52 19.12
CA LYS A 261 8.36 -1.79 19.80
C LYS A 261 7.12 -2.68 19.88
N ASN A 262 5.96 -2.11 20.24
CA ASN A 262 4.72 -2.87 20.35
C ASN A 262 4.22 -3.37 18.99
N ASN A 263 4.30 -2.56 17.94
CA ASN A 263 3.95 -2.98 16.59
C ASN A 263 4.88 -4.10 16.09
N GLN A 264 6.18 -4.01 16.37
CA GLN A 264 7.13 -5.07 16.04
C GLN A 264 6.79 -6.39 16.77
N ASN A 265 6.49 -6.32 18.06
CA ASN A 265 6.10 -7.49 18.86
C ASN A 265 4.78 -8.12 18.37
N ALA A 266 3.81 -7.30 17.97
CA ALA A 266 2.55 -7.77 17.39
C ALA A 266 2.79 -8.48 16.04
N LEU A 267 3.61 -7.90 15.16
CA LEU A 267 4.00 -8.51 13.89
C LEU A 267 4.71 -9.85 14.10
N ASP A 268 5.62 -9.94 15.07
CA ASP A 268 6.35 -11.18 15.35
C ASP A 268 5.46 -12.25 16.01
N SER A 269 4.45 -11.84 16.78
CA SER A 269 3.43 -12.75 17.33
C SER A 269 2.51 -13.29 16.24
N LEU A 270 2.11 -12.45 15.27
CA LEU A 270 1.31 -12.87 14.12
C LEU A 270 2.07 -13.86 13.23
N LYS A 271 3.37 -13.66 12.99
CA LYS A 271 4.21 -14.63 12.24
C LYS A 271 4.25 -15.99 12.93
N ARG A 272 4.40 -16.02 14.27
CA ARG A 272 4.40 -17.26 15.06
C ARG A 272 3.06 -18.00 15.02
N LEU A 273 1.95 -17.27 14.86
CA LEU A 273 0.62 -17.86 14.74
C LEU A 273 0.36 -18.38 13.31
N SER A 274 0.96 -17.78 12.28
CA SER A 274 0.86 -18.29 10.90
C SER A 274 1.77 -19.50 10.62
N ASP A 275 2.76 -19.75 11.47
CA ASP A 275 3.69 -20.88 11.37
C ASP A 275 3.21 -22.13 12.15
N LYS A 276 2.04 -22.09 12.77
CA LYS A 276 1.37 -23.22 13.44
C LYS A 276 0.18 -23.72 12.62
#